data_AF-A0A2D0KIA2-F1
#
_entry.id   AF-A0A2D0KIA2-F1
#
_cell.length_a   1.000
_cell.length_b   1.000
_cell.length_c   1.000
_cell.angle_alpha   90.00
_cell.angle_beta   90.00
_cell.angle_gamma   90.00
#
_symmetry.space_group_name_H-M   'P 1'
#
loop_
_entity.id
_entity.type
_entity.pdbx_description
1 polymer ?
#
loop_
_entity_poly.entity_id
_entity_poly.type
_entity_poly.pdbx_seq_one_letter_code
_entity_poly.pdbx_strand_id
1 'polypeptide(L)'
;MIYIVISLLMLIPFFFALKWFLLSHRIHYNAAGILLAIVAMAFHMYIFRFNNIPVVHINVAHQPIVFYGAVMITLLHGILYSICFKRYYGKNIDNEESYPHNNQR
;
A
#
# COMPACT_ATOMS: atom_id res chain seq x y z
N MET A 1 -5.08 -21.73 2.60
CA MET A 1 -4.02 -21.38 1.61
C MET A 1 -4.51 -20.40 0.54
N ILE A 2 -5.70 -20.59 -0.05
CA ILE A 2 -6.27 -19.71 -1.11
C ILE A 2 -6.22 -18.22 -0.74
N TYR A 3 -6.56 -17.84 0.50
CA TYR A 3 -6.45 -16.46 0.99
C TYR A 3 -5.07 -15.83 0.79
N ILE A 4 -4.00 -16.55 1.15
CA ILE A 4 -2.62 -16.03 1.08
C ILE A 4 -2.24 -15.81 -0.39
N VAL A 5 -2.58 -16.76 -1.26
CA VAL A 5 -2.30 -16.67 -2.70
C VAL A 5 -3.03 -15.48 -3.33
N ILE A 6 -4.33 -15.32 -3.06
CA ILE A 6 -5.12 -14.20 -3.56
C ILE A 6 -4.54 -12.87 -3.05
N SER A 7 -4.19 -12.81 -1.77
CA SER A 7 -3.66 -11.61 -1.15
C SER A 7 -2.28 -11.23 -1.70
N LEU A 8 -1.44 -12.21 -2.05
CA LEU A 8 -0.19 -11.97 -2.76
C LEU A 8 -0.42 -11.46 -4.19
N LEU A 9 -1.39 -12.03 -4.90
CA LEU A 9 -1.77 -11.56 -6.23
C LEU A 9 -2.31 -10.12 -6.20
N MET A 10 -3.03 -9.74 -5.14
CA MET A 10 -3.57 -8.37 -4.96
C MET A 10 -2.49 -7.29 -4.76
N LEU A 11 -1.24 -7.65 -4.42
CA LEU A 11 -0.14 -6.68 -4.36
C LEU A 11 0.17 -6.06 -5.72
N ILE A 12 -0.03 -6.80 -6.81
CA ILE A 12 0.22 -6.34 -8.17
C ILE A 12 -0.72 -5.16 -8.52
N PRO A 13 -2.06 -5.31 -8.50
CA PRO A 13 -2.97 -4.20 -8.76
C PRO A 13 -2.82 -3.09 -7.71
N PHE A 14 -2.51 -3.42 -6.45
CA PHE A 14 -2.25 -2.41 -5.41
C PHE A 14 -1.03 -1.53 -5.75
N PHE A 15 0.07 -2.11 -6.23
CA PHE A 15 1.24 -1.35 -6.68
C PHE A 15 0.91 -0.40 -7.83
N PHE A 16 0.17 -0.87 -8.85
CA PHE A 16 -0.23 -0.01 -9.97
C PHE A 16 -1.17 1.11 -9.53
N ALA A 17 -2.11 0.83 -8.63
CA ALA A 17 -3.00 1.84 -8.06
C ALA A 17 -2.21 2.89 -7.27
N LEU A 18 -1.31 2.48 -6.37
CA LEU A 18 -0.44 3.39 -5.63
C LEU A 18 0.41 4.26 -6.56
N LYS A 19 1.05 3.63 -7.55
CA LYS A 19 1.83 4.34 -8.58
C LYS A 19 0.98 5.42 -9.24
N TRP A 20 -0.25 5.09 -9.66
CA TRP A 20 -1.16 6.03 -10.31
C TRP A 20 -1.54 7.20 -9.39
N PHE A 21 -1.91 6.91 -8.14
CA PHE A 21 -2.28 7.92 -7.15
C PHE A 21 -1.12 8.85 -6.78
N LEU A 22 0.10 8.31 -6.63
CA LEU A 22 1.29 9.07 -6.26
C LEU A 22 1.91 9.85 -7.43
N LEU A 23 1.68 9.45 -8.68
CA LEU A 23 2.13 10.19 -9.88
C LEU A 23 1.22 11.36 -10.26
N SER A 24 0.00 11.41 -9.72
CA SER A 24 -0.91 12.48 -10.03
C SER A 24 -0.43 13.80 -9.42
N HIS A 25 -0.36 14.85 -10.25
CA HIS A 25 0.11 16.18 -9.85
C HIS A 25 -0.82 16.86 -8.82
N ARG A 26 -2.00 16.28 -8.57
CA ARG A 26 -3.01 16.83 -7.67
C ARG A 26 -2.88 16.21 -6.28
N ILE A 27 -2.74 17.07 -5.26
CA ILE A 27 -2.58 16.72 -3.84
C ILE A 27 -3.65 15.72 -3.35
N HIS A 28 -4.89 15.82 -3.83
CA HIS A 28 -5.98 14.91 -3.47
C HIS A 28 -5.73 13.44 -3.83
N TYR A 29 -4.97 13.18 -4.90
CA TYR A 29 -4.66 11.81 -5.31
C TYR A 29 -3.58 11.19 -4.43
N ASN A 30 -2.67 11.99 -3.86
CA ASN A 30 -1.73 11.52 -2.86
C ASN A 30 -2.45 11.07 -1.58
N ALA A 31 -3.39 11.87 -1.09
CA ALA A 31 -4.23 11.50 0.05
C ALA A 31 -5.02 10.20 -0.24
N ALA A 32 -5.50 10.01 -1.47
CA ALA A 32 -6.14 8.77 -1.89
C ALA A 32 -5.18 7.56 -1.87
N GLY A 33 -3.90 7.74 -2.24
CA GLY A 33 -2.87 6.70 -2.12
C GLY A 33 -2.62 6.27 -0.67
N ILE A 34 -2.54 7.23 0.26
CA ILE A 34 -2.42 6.96 1.70
C ILE A 34 -3.65 6.20 2.21
N LEU A 35 -4.85 6.69 1.89
CA LEU A 35 -6.11 6.05 2.29
C LEU A 35 -6.23 4.62 1.73
N LEU A 36 -5.82 4.41 0.48
CA LEU A 36 -5.81 3.08 -0.14
C LEU A 36 -4.91 2.11 0.63
N ALA A 37 -3.71 2.56 1.04
CA ALA A 37 -2.81 1.74 1.85
C ALA A 37 -3.42 1.42 3.23
N ILE A 38 -4.03 2.41 3.89
CA ILE A 38 -4.70 2.22 5.18
C ILE A 38 -5.84 1.20 5.05
N VAL A 39 -6.69 1.33 4.03
CA VAL A 39 -7.82 0.42 3.79
C VAL A 39 -7.33 -1.01 3.52
N ALA A 40 -6.29 -1.17 2.69
CA ALA A 40 -5.72 -2.49 2.41
C ALA A 40 -5.13 -3.15 3.66
N MET A 41 -4.38 -2.40 4.47
CA MET A 41 -3.84 -2.89 5.74
C MET A 41 -4.95 -3.23 6.75
N ALA A 42 -5.96 -2.36 6.87
CA ALA A 42 -7.10 -2.58 7.75
C ALA A 42 -7.91 -3.83 7.37
N PHE A 43 -8.06 -4.11 6.07
CA PHE A 43 -8.71 -5.32 5.58
C PHE A 43 -7.99 -6.59 6.07
N HIS A 44 -6.66 -6.66 5.97
CA HIS A 44 -5.90 -7.81 6.44
C HIS A 44 -5.90 -7.92 7.97
N MET A 45 -5.86 -6.79 8.70
CA MET A 45 -6.00 -6.76 10.16
C MET A 45 -7.39 -7.18 10.63
N TYR A 46 -8.45 -6.89 9.86
CA TYR A 46 -9.79 -7.38 10.14
C TYR A 46 -9.84 -8.91 10.03
N ILE A 47 -9.31 -9.48 8.95
CA ILE A 47 -9.27 -10.94 8.77
C ILE A 47 -8.47 -11.60 9.90
N PHE A 48 -7.35 -10.99 10.29
CA PHE A 48 -6.56 -11.42 11.44
C PHE A 48 -7.37 -11.44 12.74
N ARG A 49 -8.20 -10.42 13.00
CA ARG A 49 -8.97 -10.30 14.25
C ARG A 49 -10.21 -11.18 14.28
N PHE A 50 -10.94 -11.26 13.16
CA PHE A 50 -12.28 -11.83 13.11
C PHE A 50 -12.35 -13.18 12.39
N ASN A 51 -11.24 -13.64 11.78
CA ASN A 51 -11.15 -14.88 11.01
C ASN A 51 -12.23 -14.98 9.91
N ASN A 52 -12.67 -13.84 9.40
CA ASN A 52 -13.72 -13.75 8.41
C ASN A 52 -13.33 -12.70 7.36
N ILE A 53 -13.61 -13.02 6.10
CA ILE A 53 -13.45 -12.08 4.99
C ILE A 53 -14.69 -11.16 4.96
N PRO A 54 -14.55 -9.85 5.24
CA PRO A 54 -15.68 -8.95 5.48
C PRO A 54 -16.63 -8.79 4.28
N VAL A 55 -16.17 -9.03 3.06
CA VAL A 55 -16.97 -8.82 1.83
C VAL A 55 -17.83 -10.04 1.47
N VAL A 56 -17.30 -11.24 1.71
CA VAL A 56 -17.94 -12.51 1.28
C VAL A 56 -18.38 -13.39 2.45
N HIS A 57 -18.18 -12.92 3.70
CA HIS A 57 -18.53 -13.62 4.94
C HIS A 57 -18.01 -15.07 5.01
N ILE A 58 -16.92 -15.36 4.31
CA ILE A 58 -16.30 -16.69 4.29
C ILE A 58 -15.48 -16.83 5.57
N ASN A 59 -15.87 -17.79 6.41
CA ASN A 59 -15.11 -18.17 7.59
C ASN A 59 -13.78 -18.78 7.15
N VAL A 60 -12.69 -18.07 7.45
CA VAL A 60 -11.36 -18.58 7.19
C VAL A 60 -11.01 -19.40 8.43
N ALA A 61 -11.16 -20.72 8.32
CA ALA A 61 -10.90 -21.66 9.41
C ALA A 61 -9.63 -21.28 10.19
N HIS A 62 -9.68 -21.37 11.52
CA HIS A 62 -8.59 -21.03 12.46
C HIS A 62 -7.32 -21.84 12.17
N GLN A 63 -6.60 -21.44 11.13
CA GLN A 63 -5.33 -22.02 10.75
C GLN A 63 -4.26 -20.99 11.07
N PRO A 64 -3.24 -21.36 11.89
CA PRO A 64 -2.15 -20.46 12.25
C PRO A 64 -1.50 -19.79 11.03
N ILE A 65 -1.45 -20.50 9.90
CA ILE A 65 -0.86 -19.98 8.66
C ILE A 65 -1.61 -18.77 8.08
N VAL A 66 -2.93 -18.71 8.24
CA VAL A 66 -3.74 -17.56 7.79
C VAL A 66 -3.50 -16.37 8.72
N PHE A 67 -3.39 -16.63 10.01
CA PHE A 67 -3.09 -15.63 11.03
C PHE A 67 -1.73 -14.95 10.79
N TYR A 68 -0.65 -15.75 10.70
CA TYR A 68 0.68 -15.21 10.38
C TYR A 68 0.73 -14.61 8.97
N GLY A 69 0.03 -15.22 8.01
CA GLY A 69 -0.07 -14.70 6.65
C GLY A 69 -0.69 -13.30 6.59
N ALA A 70 -1.77 -13.04 7.33
CA ALA A 70 -2.42 -11.74 7.34
C ALA A 70 -1.52 -10.63 7.88
N VAL A 71 -0.76 -10.91 8.95
CA VAL A 71 0.24 -9.97 9.49
C VAL A 71 1.34 -9.68 8.48
N MET A 72 1.91 -10.73 7.87
CA MET A 72 2.99 -10.58 6.88
C MET A 72 2.54 -9.79 5.65
N ILE A 73 1.32 -10.03 5.16
CA ILE A 73 0.79 -9.31 4.00
C ILE A 73 0.48 -7.86 4.34
N THR A 74 0.03 -7.57 5.56
CA THR A 74 -0.14 -6.19 6.03
C THR A 74 1.17 -5.43 6.00
N LEU A 75 2.24 -6.03 6.53
CA LEU A 75 3.59 -5.47 6.49
C LEU A 75 4.06 -5.25 5.05
N LEU A 76 3.77 -6.20 4.16
CA LEU A 76 4.16 -6.12 2.76
C LEU A 76 3.48 -4.94 2.03
N HIS A 77 2.21 -4.65 2.31
CA HIS A 77 1.53 -3.46 1.80
C HIS A 77 2.18 -2.17 2.32
N GLY A 78 2.57 -2.13 3.60
CA GLY A 78 3.29 -0.99 4.20
C GLY A 78 4.66 -0.75 3.57
N ILE A 79 5.44 -1.81 3.36
CA ILE A 79 6.75 -1.74 2.67
C ILE A 79 6.57 -1.23 1.25
N LEU A 80 5.59 -1.77 0.50
CA LEU A 80 5.34 -1.37 -0.87
C LEU A 80 4.94 0.11 -0.97
N TYR A 81 4.06 0.56 -0.08
CA TYR A 81 3.71 1.97 0.06
C TYR A 81 4.95 2.83 0.35
N SER A 82 5.80 2.43 1.31
CA SER A 82 7.02 3.17 1.67
C SER A 82 8.00 3.29 0.49
N ILE A 83 8.21 2.22 -0.27
CA ILE A 83 9.06 2.22 -1.47
C ILE A 83 8.49 3.18 -2.52
N CYS A 84 7.18 3.11 -2.79
CA CYS A 84 6.53 4.02 -3.71
C CYS A 84 6.67 5.47 -3.25
N PHE A 85 6.30 5.76 -1.99
CA PHE A 85 6.40 7.10 -1.41
C PHE A 85 7.81 7.68 -1.51
N LYS A 86 8.84 6.93 -1.08
CA LYS A 86 10.25 7.34 -1.17
C LYS A 86 10.66 7.62 -2.61
N ARG A 87 10.27 6.75 -3.56
CA ARG A 87 10.65 6.93 -4.96
C ARG A 87 10.00 8.16 -5.60
N TYR A 88 8.78 8.51 -5.22
CA TYR A 88 8.07 9.64 -5.82
C TYR A 88 8.43 10.97 -5.16
N TYR A 89 8.47 11.03 -3.83
CA TYR A 89 8.85 12.26 -3.13
C TYR A 89 10.36 12.49 -3.09
N GLY A 90 11.18 11.44 -2.98
CA GLY A 90 12.64 11.56 -3.05
C GLY A 90 13.10 12.09 -4.40
N LYS A 91 12.50 11.62 -5.51
CA LYS A 91 12.85 12.11 -6.85
C LYS A 91 12.52 13.59 -7.06
N ASN A 92 11.50 14.13 -6.40
CA ASN A 92 11.16 15.56 -6.53
C ASN A 92 12.16 16.44 -5.77
N ILE A 93 12.67 15.98 -4.62
CA ILE A 93 13.68 16.70 -3.84
C ILE A 93 15.01 16.78 -4.62
N ASP A 94 15.47 15.68 -5.22
CA ASP A 94 16.71 15.65 -6.00
C ASP A 94 16.65 16.54 -7.27
N ASN A 95 15.45 16.75 -7.83
CA ASN A 95 15.24 17.60 -9.00
C ASN A 95 15.14 19.09 -8.65
N GLU A 96 14.64 19.45 -7.46
CA GLU A 96 14.63 20.85 -6.98
C GLU A 96 16.03 21.37 -6.67
N GLU A 97 16.94 20.52 -6.15
CA GLU A 97 18.35 20.89 -5.94
C GLU A 97 19.14 21.08 -7.25
N SER A 98 18.66 20.53 -8.36
CA SER A 98 19.34 20.61 -9.68
C SER A 98 19.04 21.89 -10.47
N TYR A 99 18.15 22.76 -10.00
CA TYR A 99 18.02 24.12 -10.51
C TYR A 99 18.88 25.04 -9.66
N PRO A 100 20.09 25.45 -10.12
CA PRO A 100 20.82 26.48 -9.42
C PRO A 100 19.92 27.72 -9.41
N HIS A 101 19.62 28.19 -8.21
CA HIS A 101 19.02 29.48 -7.94
C HIS A 101 19.89 30.53 -8.65
N ASN A 102 19.57 30.86 -9.91
CA ASN A 102 20.14 32.01 -10.61
C ASN A 102 19.53 33.25 -9.97
N ASN A 103 20.02 33.57 -8.78
CA ASN A 103 19.70 34.80 -8.08
C ASN A 103 20.56 35.88 -8.73
N GLN A 104 19.97 36.59 -9.70
CA GLN A 104 20.51 37.84 -10.18
C GLN A 104 20.69 38.80 -8.98
N ARG A 105 21.95 39.10 -8.66
CA ARG A 105 22.37 40.35 -8.03
C ARG A 105 23.76 40.71 -8.53
#